data_AF-B8G879-F1
#
_entry.id   AF-B8G879-F1
#
_cell.length_a   1.000
_cell.length_b   1.000
_cell.length_c   1.000
_cell.angle_alpha   90.00
_cell.angle_beta   90.00
_cell.angle_gamma   90.00
#
_symmetry.space_group_name_H-M   'P 1'
#
loop_
_entity.id
_entity.type
_entity.pdbx_description
1 polymer ?
#
loop_
_entity_poly.entity_id
_entity_poly.type
_entity_poly.pdbx_seq_one_letter_code
_entity_poly.pdbx_strand_id
1 'polypeptide(L)'
;MSADGVPSHYTSYLLRVWRIARSERTTCRALLENIATGERVGFSDLDGLPVFLEKQTPDTCNEVAQNESCATGTDNGGQDA
;
A
#
# COMPACT_ATOMS: atom_id res chain seq x y z
N MET A 1 -6.04 -11.06 -9.38
CA MET A 1 -5.92 -9.78 -10.12
C MET A 1 -7.31 -9.22 -10.32
N SER A 2 -7.63 -8.06 -9.75
CA SER A 2 -8.86 -7.35 -10.12
C SER A 2 -8.69 -6.78 -11.53
N ALA A 3 -9.76 -6.79 -12.31
CA ALA A 3 -9.74 -6.72 -13.78
C ALA A 3 -9.18 -5.42 -14.41
N ASP A 4 -8.86 -4.39 -13.61
CA ASP A 4 -8.64 -3.03 -14.15
C ASP A 4 -7.24 -2.45 -13.90
N GLY A 5 -6.25 -3.22 -13.45
CA GLY A 5 -4.88 -2.72 -13.21
C GLY A 5 -4.77 -1.64 -12.11
N VAL A 6 -5.88 -1.33 -11.43
CA VAL A 6 -5.90 -0.48 -10.23
C VAL A 6 -5.26 -1.25 -9.08
N PRO A 7 -4.31 -0.66 -8.33
CA PRO A 7 -3.78 -1.27 -7.12
C PRO A 7 -4.94 -1.67 -6.22
N SER A 8 -5.08 -2.96 -5.93
CA SER A 8 -6.23 -3.54 -5.23
C SER A 8 -6.31 -3.15 -3.74
N HIS A 9 -5.42 -2.27 -3.27
CA HIS A 9 -5.24 -1.91 -1.87
C HIS A 9 -5.00 -0.40 -1.70
N TYR A 10 -5.86 0.45 -2.26
CA TYR A 10 -5.86 1.88 -1.97
C TYR A 10 -6.67 2.15 -0.69
N THR A 11 -5.99 2.60 0.38
CA THR A 11 -6.64 2.98 1.63
C THR A 11 -6.52 4.49 1.85
N SER A 12 -7.65 5.16 2.06
CA SER A 12 -7.70 6.60 2.34
C SER A 12 -8.05 6.88 3.80
N TYR A 13 -7.38 7.87 4.37
CA TYR A 13 -7.62 8.31 5.74
C TYR A 13 -7.85 9.82 5.81
N LEU A 14 -8.71 10.25 6.74
CA LEU A 14 -8.75 11.62 7.22
C LEU A 14 -7.82 11.75 8.43
N LEU A 15 -6.80 12.58 8.30
CA LEU A 15 -5.89 12.92 9.38
C LEU A 15 -6.34 14.22 10.07
N ARG A 16 -6.53 14.16 11.39
CA ARG A 16 -6.75 15.34 12.24
C ARG A 16 -5.57 15.49 13.21
N VAL A 17 -4.99 16.68 13.29
CA VAL A 17 -3.88 16.98 14.20
C VAL A 17 -4.22 18.22 15.02
N TRP A 18 -3.97 18.17 16.33
CA TRP A 18 -4.19 19.32 17.21
C TRP A 18 -3.17 19.36 18.34
N ARG A 19 -2.94 20.56 18.88
CA ARG A 19 -2.04 20.78 20.01
C ARG A 19 -2.84 20.79 21.30
N ILE A 20 -2.30 20.15 22.32
CA ILE A 20 -2.80 20.22 23.69
C ILE A 20 -1.74 20.90 24.54
N ALA A 21 -2.10 22.03 25.14
CA ALA A 21 -1.32 22.64 26.20
C ALA A 21 -1.72 21.97 27.53
N ARG A 22 -0.80 21.24 28.14
CA ARG A 22 -0.85 20.94 29.58
C ARG A 22 0.17 21.82 30.27
N SER A 23 -0.07 22.13 31.55
CA SER A 23 0.52 23.23 32.33
C SER A 23 2.03 23.48 32.19
N GLU A 24 2.82 22.54 31.66
CA GLU A 24 4.26 22.69 31.42
C GLU A 24 4.74 22.15 30.06
N ARG A 25 3.87 21.55 29.24
CA ARG A 25 4.25 20.94 27.95
C ARG A 25 3.14 21.10 26.91
N THR A 26 3.54 21.49 25.71
CA THR A 26 2.68 21.38 24.53
C THR A 26 2.93 20.04 23.86
N THR A 27 1.89 19.22 23.72
CA THR A 27 1.96 17.93 23.01
C THR A 27 1.04 17.97 21.80
N CYS A 28 1.47 17.38 20.70
CA CYS A 28 0.63 17.18 19.52
C CYS A 28 -0.11 15.85 19.65
N ARG A 29 -1.41 15.84 19.34
CA ARG A 29 -2.19 14.62 19.17
C ARG A 29 -2.61 14.47 17.73
N ALA A 30 -2.82 13.23 17.32
CA ALA A 30 -3.37 12.91 16.01
C ALA A 30 -4.53 11.91 16.13
N LEU A 31 -5.42 11.95 15.13
CA LEU A 31 -6.47 10.97 14.91
C LEU A 31 -6.49 10.63 13.42
N LEU A 32 -6.38 9.35 13.10
CA LEU A 32 -6.67 8.83 11.77
C LEU A 32 -8.08 8.26 11.77
N GLU A 33 -8.86 8.58 10.74
CA GLU A 33 -10.15 7.98 10.45
C GLU A 33 -10.10 7.33 9.07
N ASN A 34 -10.34 6.02 8.99
CA ASN A 34 -10.46 5.31 7.71
C ASN A 34 -11.75 5.76 7.02
N ILE A 35 -11.64 6.29 5.80
CA ILE A 35 -12.80 6.84 5.09
C ILE A 35 -13.78 5.75 4.64
N ALA A 36 -13.30 4.54 4.36
CA ALA A 36 -14.13 3.44 3.90
C ALA A 36 -14.88 2.75 5.05
N THR A 37 -14.25 2.60 6.21
CA THR A 37 -14.81 1.84 7.35
C THR A 37 -15.30 2.72 8.50
N GLY A 38 -14.89 3.99 8.56
CA GLY A 38 -15.12 4.87 9.70
C GLY A 38 -14.31 4.52 10.95
N GLU A 39 -13.41 3.54 10.88
CA GLU A 39 -12.54 3.15 11.99
C GLU A 39 -11.61 4.30 12.38
N ARG A 40 -11.39 4.49 13.69
CA ARG A 40 -10.60 5.61 14.22
C ARG A 40 -9.46 5.13 15.11
N VAL A 41 -8.27 5.67 14.87
CA VAL A 41 -7.05 5.38 15.64
C VAL A 41 -6.47 6.69 16.16
N GLY A 42 -6.41 6.83 17.49
CA GLY A 42 -5.89 8.01 18.16
C GLY A 42 -4.43 7.84 18.59
N PHE A 43 -3.66 8.92 18.48
CA PHE A 43 -2.24 8.97 18.84
C PHE A 43 -1.98 10.06 19.87
N SER A 44 -1.19 9.71 20.89
CA SER A 44 -0.81 10.61 22.00
C SER A 44 0.30 11.58 21.62
N ASP A 45 1.06 11.24 20.58
CA ASP A 45 2.16 11.99 19.95
C ASP A 45 2.16 11.71 18.43
N LEU A 46 3.08 12.31 17.69
CA LEU A 46 3.18 12.11 16.24
C LEU A 46 4.10 10.94 15.85
N ASP A 47 4.89 10.40 16.77
CA ASP A 47 5.89 9.40 16.45
C ASP A 47 5.25 8.04 16.14
N GLY A 48 4.11 7.73 16.76
CA GLY A 48 3.33 6.53 16.46
C GLY A 48 2.58 6.54 15.12
N LEU A 49 2.38 7.71 14.52
CA LEU A 49 1.64 7.87 13.27
C LEU A 49 2.33 7.22 12.05
N PRO A 50 3.61 7.51 11.74
CA PRO A 50 4.30 6.88 10.62
C PRO A 50 4.41 5.36 10.79
N VAL A 51 4.74 4.90 12.01
CA VAL A 51 4.84 3.46 12.33
C VAL A 51 3.51 2.74 12.08
N PHE A 52 2.38 3.39 12.31
CA PHE A 52 1.07 2.84 11.95
C PHE A 52 0.89 2.76 10.44
N LEU A 53 1.18 3.85 9.70
CA LEU A 53 0.97 3.91 8.26
C LEU A 53 1.84 2.88 7.50
N GLU A 54 3.09 2.70 7.90
CA GLU A 54 4.00 1.71 7.32
C GLU A 54 3.45 0.27 7.42
N LYS A 55 2.78 -0.06 8.53
CA LYS A 55 2.14 -1.39 8.70
C LYS A 55 0.94 -1.60 7.77
N GLN A 56 0.29 -0.52 7.34
CA GLN A 56 -0.86 -0.57 6.45
C GLN A 56 -0.45 -0.62 4.97
N THR A 57 0.82 -0.33 4.66
CA THR A 57 1.38 -0.36 3.30
C THR A 57 2.53 -1.37 3.23
N PRO A 58 2.26 -2.69 3.34
CA PRO A 58 3.30 -3.67 3.11
C PRO A 58 3.85 -3.51 1.69
N ASP A 59 5.17 -3.59 1.55
CA ASP A 59 5.87 -3.57 0.27
C ASP A 59 5.51 -4.82 -0.54
N THR A 60 4.30 -4.90 -1.08
CA THR A 60 3.93 -5.95 -2.02
C THR A 60 4.52 -5.61 -3.38
N CYS A 61 5.84 -5.70 -3.51
CA CYS A 61 6.47 -5.98 -4.78
C CYS A 61 6.21 -7.46 -5.08
N ASN A 62 5.06 -7.76 -5.69
CA ASN A 62 4.81 -9.08 -6.25
C ASN A 62 5.72 -9.24 -7.46
N GLU A 63 6.79 -10.01 -7.27
CA GLU A 63 7.60 -10.62 -8.32
C GLU A 63 6.70 -11.50 -9.19
N VAL A 64 6.20 -10.95 -10.29
CA VAL A 64 5.58 -11.75 -11.35
C VAL A 64 6.73 -12.41 -12.10
N ALA A 65 7.09 -13.61 -11.65
CA ALA A 65 7.94 -14.52 -12.39
C ALA A 65 7.36 -14.68 -13.81
N GLN A 66 8.19 -14.32 -14.77
CA GLN A 66 7.94 -14.41 -16.20
C GLN A 66 7.56 -15.84 -16.58
N ASN A 67 6.30 -16.08 -16.96
CA ASN A 67 5.95 -17.20 -17.81
C ASN A 67 5.53 -16.68 -19.19
N GLU A 68 6.46 -15.99 -19.85
CA GLU A 68 6.39 -15.79 -21.29
C GLU A 68 6.45 -17.15 -22.00
N SER A 69 5.27 -17.73 -22.21
CA SER A 69 5.04 -18.71 -23.26
C SER A 69 4.85 -17.94 -24.57
N CYS A 70 5.87 -17.91 -25.41
CA CYS A 70 5.72 -17.65 -26.84
C CYS A 70 6.21 -18.88 -27.61
N ALA A 71 5.28 -19.81 -27.80
CA ALA A 71 5.32 -20.68 -28.96
C ALA A 71 5.09 -19.82 -30.21
N THR A 72 6.10 -19.72 -31.07
CA THR A 72 5.91 -19.48 -32.50
C THR A 72 6.83 -20.43 -33.25
N GLY A 73 6.25 -21.24 -34.16
CA GLY A 73 6.95 -22.13 -35.09
C GLY A 73 7.96 -21.39 -35.97
N THR A 74 8.83 -22.05 -36.73
CA THR A 74 8.48 -23.02 -37.78
C THR A 74 9.72 -23.78 -38.25
N ASP A 75 9.53 -25.07 -38.51
CA ASP A 75 10.00 -25.87 -39.66
C ASP A 75 11.33 -25.49 -40.36
N ASN A 76 12.32 -26.37 -40.27
CA ASN A 76 13.44 -26.43 -41.21
C ASN A 76 13.45 -27.83 -41.86
N GLY A 77 12.97 -27.89 -43.10
CA GLY A 77 13.14 -29.04 -43.98
C GLY A 77 14.62 -29.36 -44.23
N GLY A 78 14.96 -30.64 -44.15
CA GLY A 78 16.27 -31.22 -44.47
C GLY A 78 16.10 -32.41 -45.41
N GLN A 79 15.84 -32.05 -46.66
CA GLN A 79 15.57 -32.78 -47.91
C GLN A 79 16.65 -33.53 -48.68
N ASP A 80 17.86 -33.80 -48.20
CA ASP A 80 18.97 -33.98 -49.16
C ASP A 80 19.66 -35.36 -49.08
N ALA A 81 19.21 -36.22 -50.02
CA ALA A 81 19.89 -37.28 -50.78
C ALA A 81 20.75 -38.36 -50.09
#